data_AF-A0A840MNC5-F1
#
_entry.id   AF-A0A840MNC5-F1
#
_cell.length_a   1.000
_cell.length_b   1.000
_cell.length_c   1.000
_cell.angle_alpha   90.00
_cell.angle_beta   90.00
_cell.angle_gamma   90.00
#
_symmetry.space_group_name_H-M   'P 1'
#
loop_
_entity.id
_entity.type
_entity.pdbx_description
1 polymer ?
#
loop_
_entity_poly.entity_id
_entity_poly.type
_entity_poly.pdbx_seq_one_letter_code
_entity_poly.pdbx_strand_id
1 'polypeptide(L)'
;MIEKWAYPFPLADGKDLSDVQVFFKGLSACEDGFYPIGGQGVWHGGIHFDSNTAQHFKQEGVRCIADGEVVAYRIDGQYPELRFPSAQGVARYATGFVLVRHTLVLPPPPKPVAAPSPTPPAAAGHLPATPTTPPPGAAAAKAPPPKADTLIFFSLYMHLQDKAGYDAHPRQARPVHWPASSDQYQVGTACKDKEDKLAPGQTGLRIRDAAHKIIGLIPQGAQLRLGGPAPNKKAGYVELLAVLSGGEGGTIPTAPAPGQALGYVYQADLEAIRAPAPAAVDGIHLLPQPINVSAGALLGHLGTYQHHQHIHPLPNTQPRPLLHLECFAGDDLPAFLNRSRDRAQQLDAKQHDRLLIEAGVACYQPQAADLTLSADDRVVETTDSPKRGQWAKARRLVRQIVHKSELTDYQPKHKTYRYQGQTVSFTGRFIGPSDTDTTTDSQTATRLGYNRREIWVANGDPLWLERTTLKLGAGERRAWSQFPLQTSQPSPKTLDFSQVYSRAEVDKWPANRQAEDDRQQTWRQLSPETGWICEQGDPKVRWQTKWHWPGFDLIEEHSSAAEQYSRQLDKQGQASSTEA
;
A
#
# COMPACT_ATOMS: atom_id res chain seq x y z
N MET A 1 9.51 12.23 1.18
CA MET A 1 8.70 11.41 0.25
C MET A 1 7.27 11.78 0.54
N ILE A 2 6.32 11.64 -0.39
CA ILE A 2 4.91 11.69 -0.01
C ILE A 2 4.70 10.65 1.10
N GLU A 3 4.39 11.10 2.32
CA GLU A 3 4.30 10.21 3.48
C GLU A 3 2.98 9.45 3.50
N LYS A 4 1.94 10.03 2.88
CA LYS A 4 0.61 9.46 2.76
C LYS A 4 0.20 9.44 1.30
N TRP A 5 -0.01 8.24 0.78
CA TRP A 5 -0.46 8.02 -0.58
C TRP A 5 -1.55 6.94 -0.57
N ALA A 6 -2.35 6.93 -1.63
CA ALA A 6 -3.44 5.98 -1.83
C ALA A 6 -3.54 5.65 -3.32
N TYR A 7 -4.10 4.48 -3.64
CA TYR A 7 -4.52 4.19 -5.01
C TYR A 7 -5.81 4.93 -5.35
N PRO A 8 -6.03 5.34 -6.61
CA PRO A 8 -7.22 6.09 -7.03
C PRO A 8 -8.52 5.33 -6.75
N PHE A 9 -8.46 4.00 -6.63
CA PHE A 9 -9.57 3.16 -6.16
C PHE A 9 -9.06 2.12 -5.14
N PRO A 10 -9.89 1.73 -4.14
CA PRO A 10 -9.65 0.54 -3.33
C PRO A 10 -9.76 -0.73 -4.16
N LEU A 11 -9.34 -1.87 -3.60
CA LEU A 11 -9.67 -3.19 -4.13
C LEU A 11 -11.19 -3.42 -4.11
N ALA A 12 -11.66 -4.38 -4.91
CA ALA A 12 -13.08 -4.73 -5.00
C ALA A 12 -13.72 -5.10 -3.65
N ASP A 13 -12.93 -5.61 -2.69
CA ASP A 13 -13.39 -5.90 -1.32
C ASP A 13 -13.41 -4.65 -0.40
N GLY A 14 -13.09 -3.48 -0.94
CA GLY A 14 -13.05 -2.20 -0.24
C GLY A 14 -11.77 -1.96 0.56
N LYS A 15 -10.81 -2.89 0.59
CA LYS A 15 -9.53 -2.69 1.27
C LYS A 15 -8.55 -1.91 0.41
N ASP A 16 -7.60 -1.25 1.06
CA ASP A 16 -6.46 -0.68 0.35
C ASP A 16 -5.51 -1.79 -0.12
N LEU A 17 -4.81 -1.50 -1.21
CA LEU A 17 -3.89 -2.45 -1.82
C LEU A 17 -2.76 -2.81 -0.85
N SER A 18 -2.47 -4.11 -0.74
CA SER A 18 -1.34 -4.62 0.05
C SER A 18 -0.29 -5.36 -0.77
N ASP A 19 -0.57 -5.60 -2.06
CA ASP A 19 0.29 -6.31 -3.01
C ASP A 19 0.16 -5.64 -4.38
N VAL A 20 1.27 -5.06 -4.86
CA VAL A 20 1.35 -4.35 -6.16
C VAL A 20 0.98 -5.24 -7.35
N GLN A 21 1.20 -6.55 -7.26
CA GLN A 21 0.88 -7.49 -8.35
C GLN A 21 -0.63 -7.58 -8.60
N VAL A 22 -1.45 -7.45 -7.56
CA VAL A 22 -2.91 -7.40 -7.71
C VAL A 22 -3.32 -6.15 -8.48
N PHE A 23 -2.62 -5.04 -8.26
CA PHE A 23 -2.87 -3.79 -8.99
C PHE A 23 -2.47 -3.91 -10.46
N PHE A 24 -1.27 -4.42 -10.77
CA PHE A 24 -0.84 -4.64 -12.15
C PHE A 24 -1.75 -5.61 -12.89
N LYS A 25 -2.18 -6.70 -12.24
CA LYS A 25 -3.17 -7.62 -12.80
C LYS A 25 -4.50 -6.91 -13.07
N GLY A 26 -4.95 -6.05 -12.16
CA GLY A 26 -6.16 -5.27 -12.35
C GLY A 26 -6.06 -4.32 -13.54
N LEU A 27 -4.95 -3.58 -13.65
CA LEU A 27 -4.69 -2.69 -14.79
C LEU A 27 -4.54 -3.46 -16.12
N SER A 28 -4.05 -4.70 -16.07
CA SER A 28 -3.92 -5.56 -17.26
C SER A 28 -5.27 -5.92 -17.93
N ALA A 29 -6.39 -5.68 -17.22
CA ALA A 29 -7.73 -5.88 -17.76
C ALA A 29 -8.26 -4.68 -18.55
N CYS A 30 -7.58 -3.52 -18.51
CA CYS A 30 -8.04 -2.31 -19.18
C CYS A 30 -8.05 -2.47 -20.70
N GLU A 31 -9.09 -1.93 -21.36
CA GLU A 31 -9.27 -1.97 -22.82
C GLU A 31 -8.35 -0.98 -23.55
N ASP A 32 -8.05 0.18 -22.95
CA ASP A 32 -7.40 1.31 -23.61
C ASP A 32 -5.86 1.25 -23.63
N GLY A 33 -5.30 0.05 -23.45
CA GLY A 33 -3.87 -0.21 -23.45
C GLY A 33 -3.22 -0.11 -22.07
N PHE A 34 -1.89 -0.22 -22.06
CA PHE A 34 -1.10 -0.37 -20.84
C PHE A 34 0.01 0.66 -20.82
N TYR A 35 0.12 1.43 -19.74
CA TYR A 35 1.22 2.37 -19.58
C TYR A 35 2.58 1.68 -19.86
N PRO A 36 3.45 2.29 -20.68
CA PRO A 36 3.37 3.65 -21.22
C PRO A 36 2.82 3.75 -22.67
N ILE A 37 2.12 2.73 -23.18
CA ILE A 37 1.61 2.67 -24.56
C ILE A 37 0.09 2.49 -24.56
N GLY A 38 -0.63 3.46 -25.14
CA GLY A 38 -2.09 3.38 -25.27
C GLY A 38 -2.55 2.31 -26.26
N GLY A 39 -3.85 2.01 -26.29
CA GLY A 39 -4.44 0.98 -27.15
C GLY A 39 -4.18 1.18 -28.66
N GLN A 40 -3.81 2.40 -29.07
CA GLN A 40 -3.43 2.74 -30.44
C GLN A 40 -1.94 2.52 -30.75
N GLY A 41 -1.14 1.98 -29.81
CA GLY A 41 0.29 1.72 -30.02
C GLY A 41 1.20 2.95 -29.91
N VAL A 42 0.67 4.07 -29.40
CA VAL A 42 1.34 5.36 -29.24
C VAL A 42 1.69 5.59 -27.77
N TRP A 43 2.77 6.33 -27.51
CA TRP A 43 3.13 6.76 -26.16
C TRP A 43 1.99 7.47 -25.45
N HIS A 44 1.82 7.11 -24.18
CA HIS A 44 0.69 7.52 -23.39
C HIS A 44 1.12 7.67 -21.92
N GLY A 45 1.08 8.91 -21.41
CA GLY A 45 1.58 9.26 -20.08
C GLY A 45 0.68 8.78 -18.93
N GLY A 46 -0.57 8.42 -19.22
CA GLY A 46 -1.56 8.04 -18.21
C GLY A 46 -1.79 6.55 -18.05
N ILE A 47 -2.56 6.21 -17.02
CA ILE A 47 -3.21 4.92 -16.85
C ILE A 47 -4.72 5.10 -16.94
N HIS A 48 -5.41 4.04 -17.35
CA HIS A 48 -6.86 4.03 -17.50
C HIS A 48 -7.53 3.08 -16.50
N PHE A 49 -8.75 3.45 -16.08
CA PHE A 49 -9.66 2.57 -15.35
C PHE A 49 -11.03 2.63 -16.01
N ASP A 50 -11.52 1.47 -16.44
CA ASP A 50 -12.76 1.31 -17.17
C ASP A 50 -13.64 0.23 -16.53
N SER A 51 -14.68 -0.22 -17.23
CA SER A 51 -15.55 -1.29 -16.74
C SER A 51 -14.82 -2.63 -16.51
N ASN A 52 -13.75 -2.92 -17.26
CA ASN A 52 -13.03 -4.19 -17.16
C ASN A 52 -12.13 -4.23 -15.91
N THR A 53 -11.70 -3.06 -15.42
CA THR A 53 -10.95 -2.95 -14.17
C THR A 53 -11.85 -3.00 -12.92
N ALA A 54 -13.17 -2.86 -13.08
CA ALA A 54 -14.12 -2.79 -11.96
C ALA A 54 -14.29 -4.12 -11.18
N GLN A 55 -13.93 -5.26 -11.77
CA GLN A 55 -13.88 -6.54 -11.03
C GLN A 55 -12.72 -6.59 -10.02
N HIS A 56 -11.70 -5.75 -10.21
CA HIS A 56 -10.51 -5.68 -9.36
C HIS A 56 -10.56 -4.48 -8.41
N PHE A 57 -11.24 -3.40 -8.80
CA PHE A 57 -11.26 -2.15 -8.07
C PHE A 57 -12.66 -1.63 -7.80
N LYS A 58 -12.84 -1.07 -6.60
CA LYS A 58 -14.09 -0.45 -6.19
C LYS A 58 -14.20 0.97 -6.76
N GLN A 59 -14.72 1.08 -7.97
CA GLN A 59 -14.80 2.33 -8.76
C GLN A 59 -16.00 3.24 -8.40
N GLU A 60 -16.27 3.45 -7.10
CA GLU A 60 -17.38 4.29 -6.59
C GLU A 60 -17.00 5.77 -6.38
N GLY A 61 -15.75 6.13 -6.64
CA GLY A 61 -15.25 7.49 -6.46
C GLY A 61 -13.74 7.54 -6.64
N VAL A 62 -13.28 8.52 -7.42
CA VAL A 62 -11.86 8.75 -7.73
C VAL A 62 -11.18 9.40 -6.53
N ARG A 63 -10.16 8.74 -5.99
CA ARG A 63 -9.42 9.21 -4.82
C ARG A 63 -8.13 9.96 -5.20
N CYS A 64 -7.81 10.99 -4.43
CA CYS A 64 -6.52 11.67 -4.50
C CYS A 64 -5.39 10.68 -4.15
N ILE A 65 -4.33 10.63 -4.95
CA ILE A 65 -3.28 9.61 -4.80
C ILE A 65 -2.28 9.95 -3.70
N ALA A 66 -2.24 11.21 -3.29
CA ALA A 66 -1.26 11.75 -2.36
C ALA A 66 -1.80 13.02 -1.71
N ASP A 67 -1.27 13.37 -0.54
CA ASP A 67 -1.48 14.70 0.02
C ASP A 67 -1.01 15.78 -0.98
N GLY A 68 -1.77 16.86 -1.13
CA GLY A 68 -1.48 17.92 -2.10
C GLY A 68 -2.50 19.05 -2.05
N GLU A 69 -2.54 19.82 -3.14
CA GLU A 69 -3.43 20.97 -3.29
C GLU A 69 -4.12 20.92 -4.64
N VAL A 70 -5.46 20.97 -4.66
CA VAL A 70 -6.19 21.20 -5.92
C VAL A 70 -5.90 22.63 -6.36
N VAL A 71 -5.36 22.77 -7.56
CA VAL A 71 -4.96 24.07 -8.14
C VAL A 71 -5.84 24.48 -9.32
N ALA A 72 -6.42 23.50 -10.02
CA ALA A 72 -7.36 23.73 -11.09
C ALA A 72 -8.32 22.56 -11.23
N TYR A 73 -9.53 22.84 -11.71
CA TYR A 73 -10.46 21.80 -12.13
C TYR A 73 -11.34 22.31 -13.27
N ARG A 74 -11.93 21.38 -14.02
CA ARG A 74 -13.01 21.62 -14.97
C ARG A 74 -14.12 20.62 -14.67
N ILE A 75 -15.36 21.08 -14.73
CA ILE A 75 -16.52 20.21 -14.77
C ILE A 75 -17.38 20.61 -15.96
N ASP A 76 -17.82 19.63 -16.73
CA ASP A 76 -18.76 19.88 -17.82
C ASP A 76 -20.16 20.05 -17.23
N GLY A 77 -20.93 21.02 -17.71
CA GLY A 77 -22.34 21.15 -17.35
C GLY A 77 -23.11 19.93 -17.84
N GLN A 78 -22.84 19.57 -19.10
CA GLN A 78 -23.24 18.34 -19.76
C GLN A 78 -22.09 17.89 -20.68
N TYR A 79 -21.89 16.59 -20.85
CA TYR A 79 -20.80 16.12 -21.72
C TYR A 79 -20.84 16.70 -23.14
N PRO A 80 -19.69 17.19 -23.65
CA PRO A 80 -19.52 17.53 -25.05
C PRO A 80 -19.83 16.37 -26.00
N GLU A 81 -20.29 16.75 -27.18
CA GLU A 81 -20.65 15.84 -28.27
C GLU A 81 -19.78 16.15 -29.50
N LEU A 82 -19.04 15.16 -30.00
CA LEU A 82 -18.26 15.25 -31.23
C LEU A 82 -19.00 14.53 -32.36
N ARG A 83 -19.25 15.25 -33.47
CA ARG A 83 -19.88 14.69 -34.67
C ARG A 83 -18.81 14.26 -35.67
N PHE A 84 -18.83 12.99 -36.06
CA PHE A 84 -17.95 12.49 -37.10
C PHE A 84 -18.69 12.44 -38.44
N PRO A 85 -18.25 13.21 -39.46
CA PRO A 85 -18.93 13.27 -40.75
C PRO A 85 -19.11 11.90 -41.43
N SER A 86 -18.16 10.99 -41.23
CA SER A 86 -18.09 9.69 -41.90
C SER A 86 -18.94 8.58 -41.28
N ALA A 87 -19.39 8.72 -40.03
CA ALA A 87 -19.93 7.60 -39.25
C ALA A 87 -21.42 7.73 -38.88
N GLN A 88 -22.11 8.81 -39.29
CA GLN A 88 -23.52 9.09 -38.97
C GLN A 88 -23.84 9.02 -37.45
N GLY A 89 -22.87 9.32 -36.58
CA GLY A 89 -22.99 9.19 -35.13
C GLY A 89 -22.37 10.36 -34.36
N VAL A 90 -22.67 10.42 -33.06
CA VAL A 90 -22.15 11.42 -32.12
C VAL A 90 -21.40 10.70 -31.00
N ALA A 91 -20.12 11.02 -30.81
CA ALA A 91 -19.34 10.55 -29.66
C ALA A 91 -19.53 11.51 -28.49
N ARG A 92 -19.89 10.99 -27.32
CA ARG A 92 -19.84 11.74 -26.07
C ARG A 92 -18.53 11.49 -25.34
N TYR A 93 -17.92 12.55 -24.83
CA TYR A 93 -16.67 12.43 -24.10
C TYR A 93 -16.60 13.47 -22.97
N ALA A 94 -16.13 13.02 -21.81
CA ALA A 94 -15.90 13.85 -20.66
C ALA A 94 -14.59 14.63 -20.82
N THR A 95 -14.65 15.93 -20.62
CA THR A 95 -13.49 16.84 -20.58
C THR A 95 -13.22 17.40 -19.19
N GLY A 96 -14.09 17.07 -18.23
CA GLY A 96 -13.89 17.37 -16.82
C GLY A 96 -12.59 16.76 -16.28
N PHE A 97 -11.87 17.55 -15.50
CA PHE A 97 -10.63 17.14 -14.86
C PHE A 97 -10.42 17.78 -13.49
N VAL A 98 -9.55 17.19 -12.68
CA VAL A 98 -8.99 17.80 -11.48
C VAL A 98 -7.46 17.74 -11.57
N LEU A 99 -6.80 18.86 -11.29
CA LEU A 99 -5.34 18.98 -11.24
C LEU A 99 -4.89 19.21 -9.80
N VAL A 100 -4.09 18.28 -9.27
CA VAL A 100 -3.55 18.34 -7.92
C VAL A 100 -2.05 18.57 -7.99
N ARG A 101 -1.57 19.60 -7.29
CA ARG A 101 -0.15 19.88 -7.08
C ARG A 101 0.33 19.16 -5.84
N HIS A 102 1.46 18.47 -5.95
CA HIS A 102 2.10 17.76 -4.86
C HIS A 102 3.51 18.29 -4.62
N THR A 103 3.99 18.11 -3.39
CA THR A 103 5.35 18.47 -3.00
C THR A 103 6.08 17.26 -2.45
N LEU A 104 7.20 16.90 -3.09
CA LEU A 104 8.06 15.80 -2.69
C LEU A 104 9.38 16.34 -2.15
N VAL A 105 9.67 16.10 -0.88
CA VAL A 105 10.90 16.58 -0.21
C VAL A 105 11.82 15.43 0.16
N LEU A 106 13.10 15.53 -0.23
CA LEU A 106 14.17 14.59 0.14
C LEU A 106 14.32 14.46 1.67
N PRO A 107 14.74 13.29 2.18
CA PRO A 107 14.97 13.13 3.61
C PRO A 107 16.16 14.01 4.01
N PRO A 108 16.22 14.55 5.24
CA PRO A 108 17.35 15.37 5.65
C PRO A 108 18.68 14.60 5.52
N PRO A 109 19.80 15.28 5.26
CA PRO A 109 21.11 14.62 5.25
C PRO A 109 21.38 13.99 6.63
N PRO A 110 22.16 12.90 6.69
CA PRO A 110 22.56 12.33 7.98
C PRO A 110 23.23 13.40 8.83
N LYS A 111 22.97 13.36 10.15
CA LYS A 111 23.72 14.23 11.07
C LYS A 111 25.20 13.90 10.94
N PRO A 112 26.09 14.89 10.81
CA PRO A 112 27.52 14.64 10.92
C PRO A 112 27.77 13.89 12.23
N VAL A 113 28.46 12.75 12.15
CA VAL A 113 28.98 12.09 13.35
C VAL A 113 29.91 13.11 13.99
N ALA A 114 29.58 13.56 15.20
CA ALA A 114 30.44 14.47 15.94
C ALA A 114 31.82 13.83 16.01
N ALA A 115 32.83 14.49 15.43
CA ALA A 115 34.21 14.07 15.61
C ALA A 115 34.47 13.96 17.13
N PRO A 116 35.19 12.93 17.60
CA PRO A 116 35.54 12.83 19.01
C PRO A 116 36.27 14.12 19.39
N SER A 117 35.64 14.92 20.25
CA SER A 117 36.23 16.17 20.74
C SER A 117 37.59 15.85 21.37
N PRO A 118 38.69 16.54 20.99
CA PRO A 118 39.93 16.42 21.73
C PRO A 118 39.68 16.88 23.17
N THR A 119 40.11 16.05 24.12
CA THR A 119 40.01 16.29 25.55
C THR A 119 40.65 17.66 25.88
N PRO A 120 39.95 18.62 26.51
CA PRO A 120 40.58 19.89 26.88
C PRO A 120 41.57 19.65 28.03
N PRO A 121 42.75 20.31 28.05
CA PRO A 121 43.62 20.29 29.21
C PRO A 121 42.98 21.09 30.35
N ALA A 122 43.29 20.65 31.58
CA ALA A 122 42.76 21.21 32.82
C ALA A 122 43.34 22.60 33.16
N ALA A 123 42.52 23.35 33.91
CA ALA A 123 42.80 24.60 34.66
C ALA A 123 42.74 25.91 33.85
N ALA A 124 42.33 27.07 34.39
CA ALA A 124 41.99 27.48 35.75
C ALA A 124 40.84 28.52 35.73
N GLY A 125 40.27 28.80 36.90
CA GLY A 125 38.93 29.39 37.05
C GLY A 125 38.75 30.81 36.52
N HIS A 126 37.49 31.20 36.37
CA HIS A 126 36.96 32.56 36.55
C HIS A 126 35.42 32.46 36.79
N LEU A 127 34.99 33.03 37.93
CA LEU A 127 33.69 33.51 38.45
C LEU A 127 32.33 33.01 37.89
N PRO A 128 31.29 32.84 38.75
CA PRO A 128 29.98 32.36 38.34
C PRO A 128 29.15 33.48 37.69
N ALA A 129 28.81 33.30 36.41
CA ALA A 129 27.74 34.06 35.75
C ALA A 129 26.38 33.41 36.06
N THR A 130 25.43 34.24 36.47
CA THR A 130 24.03 33.89 36.78
C THR A 130 23.32 33.21 35.60
N PRO A 131 22.51 32.15 35.84
CA PRO A 131 21.74 31.50 34.78
C PRO A 131 20.52 32.36 34.41
N THR A 132 20.55 32.97 33.22
CA THR A 132 19.34 33.48 32.57
C THR A 132 18.61 32.31 31.91
N THR A 133 17.50 31.91 32.50
CA THR A 133 16.52 30.96 31.94
C THR A 133 15.98 31.52 30.62
N PRO A 134 16.02 30.80 29.49
CA PRO A 134 15.32 31.21 28.27
C PRO A 134 13.80 31.12 28.50
N PRO A 135 12.98 32.02 27.92
CA PRO A 135 11.53 31.91 28.03
C PRO A 135 11.05 30.63 27.33
N PRO A 136 10.11 29.88 27.92
CA PRO A 136 9.48 28.75 27.25
C PRO A 136 8.48 29.26 26.21
N GLY A 137 8.57 28.78 24.97
CA GLY A 137 7.43 28.85 24.05
C GLY A 137 7.62 29.47 22.66
N ALA A 138 8.82 29.44 22.08
CA ALA A 138 8.94 29.54 20.62
C ALA A 138 9.48 28.21 20.09
N ALA A 139 8.58 27.31 19.69
CA ALA A 139 8.96 26.24 18.79
C ALA A 139 9.54 26.91 17.54
N ALA A 140 10.86 26.83 17.37
CA ALA A 140 11.51 27.31 16.17
C ALA A 140 10.82 26.64 14.98
N ALA A 141 10.10 27.43 14.17
CA ALA A 141 9.55 26.95 12.92
C ALA A 141 10.71 26.32 12.15
N LYS A 142 10.61 25.03 11.82
CA LYS A 142 11.62 24.37 10.98
C LYS A 142 11.75 25.20 9.71
N ALA A 143 12.97 25.63 9.40
CA ALA A 143 13.26 26.31 8.15
C ALA A 143 12.70 25.48 6.97
N PRO A 144 12.13 26.13 5.95
CA PRO A 144 11.62 25.43 4.78
C PRO A 144 12.75 24.61 4.13
N PRO A 145 12.43 23.43 3.56
CA PRO A 145 13.44 22.61 2.92
C PRO A 145 14.10 23.35 1.75
N PRO A 146 15.37 23.08 1.44
CA PRO A 146 16.03 23.66 0.28
C PRO A 146 15.23 23.39 -1.00
N LYS A 147 15.11 24.39 -1.88
CA LYS A 147 14.40 24.25 -3.17
C LYS A 147 14.93 23.07 -3.99
N ALA A 148 16.25 22.85 -4.00
CA ALA A 148 16.88 21.74 -4.73
C ALA A 148 16.50 20.35 -4.18
N ASP A 149 16.13 20.26 -2.89
CA ASP A 149 15.70 19.04 -2.22
C ASP A 149 14.18 18.83 -2.34
N THR A 150 13.50 19.68 -3.12
CA THR A 150 12.05 19.65 -3.33
C THR A 150 11.73 19.45 -4.81
N LEU A 151 10.80 18.55 -5.12
CA LEU A 151 10.21 18.37 -6.43
C LEU A 151 8.73 18.72 -6.35
N ILE A 152 8.27 19.59 -7.26
CA ILE A 152 6.85 19.78 -7.50
C ILE A 152 6.46 18.87 -8.65
N PHE A 153 5.41 18.08 -8.44
CA PHE A 153 4.81 17.27 -9.49
C PHE A 153 3.29 17.38 -9.36
N PHE A 154 2.60 17.02 -10.42
CA PHE A 154 1.15 17.11 -10.52
C PHE A 154 0.55 15.74 -10.78
N SER A 155 -0.65 15.51 -10.28
CA SER A 155 -1.53 14.44 -10.75
C SER A 155 -2.75 15.05 -11.44
N LEU A 156 -3.09 14.50 -12.60
CA LEU A 156 -4.19 14.95 -13.44
C LEU A 156 -5.20 13.82 -13.61
N TYR A 157 -6.42 14.05 -13.13
CA TYR A 157 -7.54 13.12 -13.16
C TYR A 157 -8.52 13.59 -14.22
N MET A 158 -8.67 12.84 -15.32
CA MET A 158 -9.49 13.22 -16.49
C MET A 158 -10.64 12.25 -16.73
N HIS A 159 -11.53 12.68 -17.62
CA HIS A 159 -12.80 12.01 -17.90
C HIS A 159 -13.68 11.92 -16.66
N LEU A 160 -13.89 13.03 -15.96
CA LEU A 160 -14.72 13.06 -14.75
C LEU A 160 -16.20 13.34 -15.05
N GLN A 161 -17.08 12.89 -14.16
CA GLN A 161 -18.53 13.03 -14.28
C GLN A 161 -18.99 14.50 -14.43
N ASP A 162 -19.95 14.74 -15.33
CA ASP A 162 -20.56 16.06 -15.57
C ASP A 162 -21.56 16.46 -14.48
N LYS A 163 -21.90 17.75 -14.41
CA LYS A 163 -22.85 18.29 -13.44
C LYS A 163 -24.24 17.65 -13.60
N ALA A 164 -24.71 17.44 -14.83
CA ALA A 164 -25.99 16.79 -15.10
C ALA A 164 -26.07 15.39 -14.45
N GLY A 165 -24.99 14.61 -14.51
CA GLY A 165 -24.88 13.32 -13.83
C GLY A 165 -24.98 13.44 -12.31
N TYR A 166 -24.33 14.44 -11.70
CA TYR A 166 -24.44 14.70 -10.27
C TYR A 166 -25.84 15.18 -9.86
N ASP A 167 -26.49 16.02 -10.66
CA ASP A 167 -27.85 16.51 -10.41
C ASP A 167 -28.86 15.36 -10.45
N ALA A 168 -28.69 14.41 -11.38
CA ALA A 168 -29.51 13.20 -11.48
C ALA A 168 -29.32 12.23 -10.30
N HIS A 169 -28.18 12.32 -9.58
CA HIS A 169 -27.86 11.47 -8.43
C HIS A 169 -27.59 12.33 -7.17
N PRO A 170 -28.64 12.90 -6.55
CA PRO A 170 -28.48 13.86 -5.44
C PRO A 170 -27.87 13.26 -4.17
N ARG A 171 -27.90 11.93 -4.02
CA ARG A 171 -27.28 11.20 -2.89
C ARG A 171 -25.82 10.81 -3.15
N GLN A 172 -25.31 11.00 -4.37
CA GLN A 172 -23.93 10.67 -4.70
C GLN A 172 -22.98 11.69 -4.04
N ALA A 173 -21.94 11.19 -3.37
CA ALA A 173 -20.96 12.02 -2.69
C ALA A 173 -20.32 13.04 -3.64
N ARG A 174 -20.13 14.27 -3.15
CA ARG A 174 -19.57 15.37 -3.94
C ARG A 174 -18.05 15.50 -3.72
N PRO A 175 -17.30 15.96 -4.74
CA PRO A 175 -15.86 16.19 -4.60
C PRO A 175 -15.53 17.17 -3.47
N VAL A 176 -14.44 16.90 -2.75
CA VAL A 176 -14.03 17.70 -1.58
C VAL A 176 -13.66 19.15 -1.92
N HIS A 177 -13.27 19.40 -3.18
CA HIS A 177 -12.85 20.71 -3.66
C HIS A 177 -14.01 21.55 -4.19
N TRP A 178 -15.22 21.01 -4.24
CA TRP A 178 -16.40 21.83 -4.53
C TRP A 178 -16.73 22.67 -3.30
N PRO A 179 -16.99 23.97 -3.48
CA PRO A 179 -17.42 24.79 -2.36
C PRO A 179 -18.67 24.17 -1.74
N ALA A 180 -18.70 24.14 -0.40
CA ALA A 180 -19.91 23.78 0.32
C ALA A 180 -21.07 24.60 -0.25
N SER A 181 -22.11 23.94 -0.74
CA SER A 181 -23.21 24.65 -1.38
C SER A 181 -24.06 25.29 -0.32
N SER A 182 -23.84 26.59 -0.18
CA SER A 182 -24.66 27.55 0.55
C SER A 182 -24.81 27.29 2.05
N ASP A 183 -24.96 28.38 2.75
CA ASP A 183 -25.55 28.53 4.08
C ASP A 183 -26.90 27.82 4.31
N GLN A 184 -27.39 26.94 3.41
CA GLN A 184 -28.74 26.39 3.43
C GLN A 184 -28.84 24.98 4.05
N TYR A 185 -29.56 24.88 5.16
CA TYR A 185 -29.74 23.65 5.95
C TYR A 185 -31.21 23.41 6.25
N GLN A 186 -31.62 22.18 6.46
CA GLN A 186 -32.95 21.84 6.96
C GLN A 186 -32.85 21.30 8.38
N VAL A 187 -33.86 21.57 9.21
CA VAL A 187 -33.98 20.94 10.51
C VAL A 187 -34.16 19.44 10.31
N GLY A 188 -33.25 18.65 10.88
CA GLY A 188 -33.18 17.22 10.67
C GLY A 188 -34.47 16.52 11.11
N THR A 189 -34.89 15.53 10.33
CA THR A 189 -36.13 14.77 10.61
C THR A 189 -36.05 13.95 11.90
N ALA A 190 -34.83 13.71 12.39
CA ALA A 190 -34.56 13.04 13.66
C ALA A 190 -34.54 14.00 14.87
N CYS A 191 -34.57 15.32 14.67
CA CYS A 191 -34.49 16.30 15.76
C CYS A 191 -35.78 16.27 16.60
N LYS A 192 -35.67 16.01 17.91
CA LYS A 192 -36.83 15.78 18.80
C LYS A 192 -37.01 16.84 19.87
N ASP A 193 -36.43 18.04 19.73
CA ASP A 193 -36.65 19.06 20.74
C ASP A 193 -38.12 19.46 20.80
N LYS A 194 -38.56 19.78 22.02
CA LYS A 194 -39.89 20.30 22.33
C LYS A 194 -39.75 21.51 23.22
N GLU A 195 -40.60 22.49 23.00
CA GLU A 195 -40.74 23.69 23.83
C GLU A 195 -42.20 24.09 23.92
N ASP A 196 -42.96 23.40 24.78
CA ASP A 196 -44.42 23.54 24.87
C ASP A 196 -44.89 24.95 25.20
N LYS A 197 -44.02 25.80 25.76
CA LYS A 197 -44.32 27.21 26.04
C LYS A 197 -44.15 28.14 24.83
N LEU A 198 -43.27 27.78 23.90
CA LEU A 198 -42.90 28.63 22.77
C LEU A 198 -43.54 28.10 21.47
N ALA A 199 -43.60 26.79 21.27
CA ALA A 199 -44.23 26.16 20.10
C ALA A 199 -45.01 24.91 20.54
N PRO A 200 -46.21 25.07 21.12
CA PRO A 200 -47.00 23.96 21.66
C PRO A 200 -47.29 22.89 20.60
N GLY A 201 -47.02 21.62 20.94
CA GLY A 201 -47.32 20.49 20.06
C GLY A 201 -46.36 20.32 18.87
N GLN A 202 -45.38 21.20 18.70
CA GLN A 202 -44.36 21.07 17.67
C GLN A 202 -43.13 20.30 18.16
N THR A 203 -42.48 19.63 17.20
CA THR A 203 -41.17 19.03 17.39
C THR A 203 -40.21 19.63 16.37
N GLY A 204 -38.99 19.93 16.78
CA GLY A 204 -38.05 20.65 15.93
C GLY A 204 -36.75 20.97 16.64
N LEU A 205 -36.09 22.06 16.25
CA LEU A 205 -34.79 22.48 16.77
C LEU A 205 -34.92 23.77 17.59
N ARG A 206 -34.38 23.78 18.80
CA ARG A 206 -34.37 24.97 19.67
C ARG A 206 -33.46 26.08 19.13
N ILE A 207 -33.98 27.31 19.17
CA ILE A 207 -33.21 28.54 18.95
C ILE A 207 -32.79 29.07 20.31
N ARG A 208 -31.51 29.42 20.46
CA ARG A 208 -30.94 29.98 21.69
C ARG A 208 -30.41 31.39 21.49
N ASP A 209 -30.45 32.21 22.54
CA ASP A 209 -29.75 33.49 22.57
C ASP A 209 -28.27 33.34 22.95
N ALA A 210 -27.55 34.46 23.03
CA ALA A 210 -26.14 34.49 23.44
C ALA A 210 -25.93 34.07 24.91
N ALA A 211 -26.94 34.17 25.78
CA ALA A 211 -26.91 33.64 27.14
C ALA A 211 -27.28 32.14 27.20
N HIS A 212 -27.48 31.50 26.04
CA HIS A 212 -27.89 30.11 25.87
C HIS A 212 -29.31 29.78 26.40
N LYS A 213 -30.12 30.80 26.63
CA LYS A 213 -31.54 30.65 26.95
C LYS A 213 -32.30 30.30 25.67
N ILE A 214 -33.29 29.43 25.80
CA ILE A 214 -34.14 29.03 24.67
C ILE A 214 -35.13 30.18 24.40
N ILE A 215 -35.12 30.67 23.16
CA ILE A 215 -35.90 31.82 22.72
C ILE A 215 -36.85 31.49 21.57
N GLY A 216 -36.76 30.28 21.03
CA GLY A 216 -37.63 29.84 19.94
C GLY A 216 -37.46 28.36 19.62
N LEU A 217 -38.29 27.88 18.69
CA LEU A 217 -38.25 26.52 18.16
C LEU A 217 -38.61 26.56 16.67
N ILE A 218 -37.77 25.93 15.85
CA ILE A 218 -37.98 25.79 14.41
C ILE A 218 -38.51 24.37 14.14
N PRO A 219 -39.64 24.19 13.46
CA PRO A 219 -40.20 22.87 13.16
C PRO A 219 -39.24 21.97 12.35
N GLN A 220 -39.41 20.65 12.46
CA GLN A 220 -38.73 19.67 11.61
C GLN A 220 -38.95 19.97 10.12
N GLY A 221 -37.91 19.78 9.30
CA GLY A 221 -37.98 20.01 7.85
C GLY A 221 -37.96 21.49 7.41
N ALA A 222 -37.99 22.44 8.35
CA ALA A 222 -37.84 23.86 8.03
C ALA A 222 -36.47 24.15 7.41
N GLN A 223 -36.44 24.96 6.35
CA GLN A 223 -35.21 25.33 5.65
C GLN A 223 -34.64 26.62 6.21
N LEU A 224 -33.33 26.66 6.39
CA LEU A 224 -32.58 27.64 7.17
C LEU A 224 -31.45 28.21 6.34
N ARG A 225 -31.07 29.44 6.68
CA ARG A 225 -29.80 30.05 6.31
C ARG A 225 -28.93 30.20 7.55
N LEU A 226 -27.71 29.67 7.54
CA LEU A 226 -26.76 29.71 8.67
C LEU A 226 -25.57 30.65 8.40
N GLY A 227 -25.02 31.20 9.47
CA GLY A 227 -23.86 32.10 9.45
C GLY A 227 -22.61 31.43 10.00
N GLY A 228 -21.80 32.21 10.73
CA GLY A 228 -20.58 31.74 11.35
C GLY A 228 -20.81 30.88 12.61
N PRO A 229 -19.73 30.35 13.21
CA PRO A 229 -19.80 29.72 14.51
C PRO A 229 -20.25 30.73 15.57
N ALA A 230 -21.02 30.28 16.56
CA ALA A 230 -21.48 31.15 17.65
C ALA A 230 -20.27 31.77 18.40
N PRO A 231 -20.33 33.06 18.78
CA PRO A 231 -19.22 33.77 19.44
C PRO A 231 -18.92 33.23 20.85
N ASN A 232 -19.88 32.52 21.44
CA ASN A 232 -19.73 31.89 22.74
C ASN A 232 -19.10 30.52 22.54
N LYS A 233 -18.03 30.20 23.28
CA LYS A 233 -17.21 28.97 23.19
C LYS A 233 -17.93 27.62 23.40
N LYS A 234 -19.24 27.52 23.20
CA LYS A 234 -20.00 26.27 23.19
C LYS A 234 -19.90 25.62 21.82
N ALA A 235 -19.09 24.58 21.77
CA ALA A 235 -18.88 23.77 20.56
C ALA A 235 -20.22 23.28 19.98
N GLY A 236 -20.36 23.38 18.66
CA GLY A 236 -21.49 22.83 17.91
C GLY A 236 -22.67 23.77 17.68
N TYR A 237 -22.63 25.02 18.14
CA TYR A 237 -23.66 26.03 17.82
C TYR A 237 -23.22 26.99 16.71
N VAL A 238 -24.15 27.31 15.82
CA VAL A 238 -23.95 28.19 14.66
C VAL A 238 -25.04 29.25 14.59
N GLU A 239 -24.72 30.38 13.97
CA GLU A 239 -25.65 31.49 13.77
C GLU A 239 -26.81 31.09 12.84
N LEU A 240 -28.04 31.38 13.26
CA LEU A 240 -29.22 31.31 12.40
C LEU A 240 -29.45 32.69 11.77
N LEU A 241 -29.23 32.82 10.46
CA LEU A 241 -29.41 34.08 9.74
C LEU A 241 -30.83 34.25 9.20
N ALA A 242 -31.48 33.16 8.74
CA ALA A 242 -32.85 33.20 8.25
C ALA A 242 -33.55 31.84 8.35
N VAL A 243 -34.88 31.85 8.43
CA VAL A 243 -35.73 30.70 8.11
C VAL A 243 -36.34 30.97 6.73
N LEU A 244 -36.00 30.13 5.75
CA LEU A 244 -36.35 30.27 4.34
C LEU A 244 -37.74 29.71 4.03
N SER A 245 -38.13 28.60 4.67
CA SER A 245 -39.44 27.96 4.51
C SER A 245 -39.71 26.97 5.66
N GLY A 246 -40.98 26.54 5.83
CA GLY A 246 -41.36 25.50 6.81
C GLY A 246 -41.32 25.93 8.28
N GLY A 247 -41.27 27.24 8.55
CA GLY A 247 -41.28 27.78 9.92
C GLY A 247 -42.65 27.77 10.62
N GLU A 248 -43.72 27.38 9.90
CA GLU A 248 -45.10 27.43 10.40
C GLU A 248 -45.30 26.53 11.63
N GLY A 249 -45.99 27.07 12.65
CA GLY A 249 -46.20 26.38 13.93
C GLY A 249 -45.03 26.53 14.92
N GLY A 250 -43.84 26.94 14.46
CA GLY A 250 -42.72 27.28 15.33
C GLY A 250 -42.80 28.68 15.94
N THR A 251 -41.80 29.01 16.77
CA THR A 251 -41.56 30.37 17.26
C THR A 251 -40.16 30.79 16.86
N ILE A 252 -40.09 31.74 15.93
CA ILE A 252 -38.85 32.24 15.33
C ILE A 252 -38.65 33.71 15.80
N PRO A 253 -37.56 34.02 16.51
CA PRO A 253 -37.25 35.39 16.91
C PRO A 253 -37.07 36.32 15.71
N THR A 254 -37.32 37.62 15.91
CA THR A 254 -37.03 38.65 14.92
C THR A 254 -35.57 39.11 15.06
N ALA A 255 -34.89 39.35 13.94
CA ALA A 255 -33.52 39.88 13.97
C ALA A 255 -33.49 41.26 14.66
N PRO A 256 -32.46 41.57 15.48
CA PRO A 256 -32.32 42.90 16.07
C PRO A 256 -32.04 44.00 15.02
N ALA A 257 -31.42 43.62 13.88
CA ALA A 257 -31.21 44.46 12.71
C ALA A 257 -31.06 43.58 11.44
N PRO A 258 -31.29 44.12 10.22
CA PRO A 258 -31.05 43.38 8.98
C PRO A 258 -29.62 42.83 8.92
N GLY A 259 -29.48 41.53 8.68
CA GLY A 259 -28.19 40.85 8.57
C GLY A 259 -27.58 40.36 9.90
N GLN A 260 -28.22 40.60 11.05
CA GLN A 260 -27.83 39.98 12.33
C GLN A 260 -28.54 38.63 12.55
N ALA A 261 -27.89 37.73 13.28
CA ALA A 261 -28.43 36.42 13.60
C ALA A 261 -29.74 36.51 14.42
N LEU A 262 -30.72 35.69 14.03
CA LEU A 262 -31.99 35.46 14.75
C LEU A 262 -31.78 34.72 16.08
N GLY A 263 -30.62 34.08 16.23
CA GLY A 263 -30.22 33.29 17.38
C GLY A 263 -29.18 32.25 16.97
N TYR A 264 -29.01 31.23 17.81
CA TYR A 264 -28.05 30.15 17.60
C TYR A 264 -28.76 28.80 17.64
N VAL A 265 -28.37 27.91 16.73
CA VAL A 265 -28.94 26.56 16.59
C VAL A 265 -27.81 25.52 16.66
N TYR A 266 -28.15 24.31 17.09
CA TYR A 266 -27.17 23.22 17.21
C TYR A 266 -26.95 22.56 15.84
N GLN A 267 -25.73 22.60 15.34
CA GLN A 267 -25.39 22.22 13.97
C GLN A 267 -25.59 20.72 13.70
N ALA A 268 -25.41 19.86 14.69
CA ALA A 268 -25.51 18.41 14.51
C ALA A 268 -26.96 17.93 14.25
N ASP A 269 -27.96 18.76 14.56
CA ASP A 269 -29.38 18.47 14.31
C ASP A 269 -29.86 19.02 12.95
N LEU A 270 -28.93 19.47 12.10
CA LEU A 270 -29.19 20.04 10.79
C LEU A 270 -28.71 19.10 9.68
N GLU A 271 -29.47 19.04 8.59
CA GLU A 271 -29.13 18.33 7.37
C GLU A 271 -28.87 19.37 6.26
N ALA A 272 -27.81 19.25 5.47
CA ALA A 272 -27.55 20.20 4.37
C ALA A 272 -28.58 20.03 3.24
N ILE A 273 -29.20 21.12 2.77
CA ILE A 273 -30.26 21.07 1.74
C ILE A 273 -29.67 20.91 0.34
N ARG A 274 -28.50 21.51 0.07
CA ARG A 274 -27.78 21.31 -1.19
C ARG A 274 -26.53 20.52 -0.90
N ALA A 275 -26.31 19.47 -1.69
CA ALA A 275 -24.99 18.86 -1.79
C ALA A 275 -24.05 19.89 -2.43
N PRO A 276 -22.76 19.98 -2.04
CA PRO A 276 -21.78 20.89 -2.64
C PRO A 276 -21.92 20.96 -4.16
N ALA A 277 -21.69 22.14 -4.75
CA ALA A 277 -21.85 22.40 -6.18
C ALA A 277 -20.57 23.04 -6.71
N PRO A 278 -20.21 22.80 -7.98
CA PRO A 278 -19.01 23.41 -8.54
C PRO A 278 -19.19 24.94 -8.64
N ALA A 279 -18.10 25.69 -8.46
CA ALA A 279 -18.14 27.15 -8.53
C ALA A 279 -18.58 27.68 -9.91
N ALA A 280 -18.27 26.94 -10.98
CA ALA A 280 -18.87 27.08 -12.31
C ALA A 280 -18.66 25.79 -13.12
N VAL A 281 -19.19 25.79 -14.35
CA VAL A 281 -19.16 24.67 -15.30
C VAL A 281 -18.63 25.13 -16.66
N ASP A 282 -18.27 24.19 -17.53
CA ASP A 282 -17.88 24.39 -18.95
C ASP A 282 -16.62 25.27 -19.16
N GLY A 283 -15.85 25.49 -18.09
CA GLY A 283 -14.63 26.27 -18.10
C GLY A 283 -13.56 25.70 -17.16
N ILE A 284 -12.32 26.15 -17.36
CA ILE A 284 -11.22 25.84 -16.44
C ILE A 284 -11.30 26.80 -15.26
N HIS A 285 -11.43 26.25 -14.07
CA HIS A 285 -11.41 26.98 -12.81
C HIS A 285 -10.01 26.92 -12.21
N LEU A 286 -9.22 27.96 -12.47
CA LEU A 286 -7.98 28.20 -11.73
C LEU A 286 -8.34 28.72 -10.33
N LEU A 287 -7.96 27.98 -9.31
CA LEU A 287 -8.27 28.34 -7.93
C LEU A 287 -7.31 29.45 -7.46
N PRO A 288 -7.82 30.65 -7.12
CA PRO A 288 -6.96 31.73 -6.62
C PRO A 288 -6.24 31.35 -5.32
N GLN A 289 -6.91 30.53 -4.50
CA GLN A 289 -6.32 29.84 -3.36
C GLN A 289 -6.44 28.33 -3.57
N PRO A 290 -5.32 27.60 -3.66
CA PRO A 290 -5.34 26.15 -3.75
C PRO A 290 -6.06 25.50 -2.55
N ILE A 291 -6.74 24.39 -2.80
CA ILE A 291 -7.49 23.67 -1.77
C ILE A 291 -6.69 22.45 -1.32
N ASN A 292 -6.28 22.42 -0.05
CA ASN A 292 -5.59 21.26 0.52
C ASN A 292 -6.45 20.00 0.41
N VAL A 293 -5.84 18.91 -0.03
CA VAL A 293 -6.48 17.61 -0.18
C VAL A 293 -5.57 16.51 0.35
N SER A 294 -6.15 15.59 1.11
CA SER A 294 -5.44 14.43 1.64
C SER A 294 -5.46 13.26 0.66
N ALA A 295 -4.47 12.38 0.74
CA ALA A 295 -4.53 11.08 0.09
C ALA A 295 -5.82 10.34 0.47
N GLY A 296 -6.48 9.74 -0.53
CA GLY A 296 -7.75 9.05 -0.35
C GLY A 296 -9.00 9.93 -0.46
N ALA A 297 -8.87 11.27 -0.47
CA ALA A 297 -10.03 12.16 -0.57
C ALA A 297 -10.73 12.07 -1.94
N LEU A 298 -12.05 12.23 -1.94
CA LEU A 298 -12.86 12.15 -3.16
C LEU A 298 -12.64 13.38 -4.06
N LEU A 299 -12.12 13.13 -5.27
CA LEU A 299 -11.89 14.14 -6.31
C LEU A 299 -12.98 14.15 -7.38
N GLY A 300 -13.73 13.06 -7.55
CA GLY A 300 -14.71 12.96 -8.62
C GLY A 300 -15.25 11.55 -8.77
N HIS A 301 -16.02 11.35 -9.82
CA HIS A 301 -16.54 10.05 -10.23
C HIS A 301 -16.19 9.83 -11.69
N LEU A 302 -16.16 8.57 -12.12
CA LEU A 302 -15.85 8.24 -13.51
C LEU A 302 -16.88 8.92 -14.41
N GLY A 303 -16.36 9.68 -15.36
CA GLY A 303 -17.12 10.25 -16.45
C GLY A 303 -17.21 9.27 -17.61
N THR A 304 -17.72 9.79 -18.71
CA THR A 304 -18.03 8.98 -19.89
C THR A 304 -17.04 9.21 -21.00
N TYR A 305 -16.64 8.14 -21.68
CA TYR A 305 -15.83 8.21 -22.88
C TYR A 305 -16.37 7.24 -23.95
N GLN A 306 -16.33 7.66 -25.21
CA GLN A 306 -16.75 6.86 -26.34
C GLN A 306 -15.72 6.96 -27.46
N HIS A 307 -15.21 5.81 -27.91
CA HIS A 307 -14.26 5.74 -29.03
C HIS A 307 -14.93 6.12 -30.34
N HIS A 308 -14.16 6.74 -31.25
CA HIS A 308 -14.66 7.03 -32.59
C HIS A 308 -14.99 5.76 -33.39
N GLN A 309 -14.29 4.65 -33.16
CA GLN A 309 -14.58 3.36 -33.82
C GLN A 309 -15.95 2.80 -33.41
N HIS A 310 -16.46 3.27 -32.27
CA HIS A 310 -17.64 2.80 -31.57
C HIS A 310 -18.89 3.65 -31.82
N ILE A 311 -18.79 4.68 -32.67
CA ILE A 311 -19.92 5.52 -33.08
C ILE A 311 -20.64 4.98 -34.32
N HIS A 312 -20.10 3.93 -34.96
CA HIS A 312 -20.79 3.27 -36.05
C HIS A 312 -22.06 2.58 -35.52
N PRO A 313 -23.17 2.61 -36.28
CA PRO A 313 -24.44 2.07 -35.82
C PRO A 313 -24.40 0.56 -35.54
N LEU A 314 -23.41 -0.17 -36.07
CA LEU A 314 -23.20 -1.59 -35.81
C LEU A 314 -21.70 -1.93 -35.72
N PRO A 315 -21.20 -2.48 -34.58
CA PRO A 315 -21.91 -2.59 -33.30
C PRO A 315 -22.02 -1.23 -32.59
N ASN A 316 -23.24 -0.86 -32.16
CA ASN A 316 -23.46 0.34 -31.36
C ASN A 316 -23.01 0.10 -29.90
N THR A 317 -21.74 0.36 -29.63
CA THR A 317 -21.17 0.33 -28.28
C THR A 317 -21.47 1.65 -27.59
N GLN A 318 -22.26 1.55 -26.52
CA GLN A 318 -22.66 2.69 -25.69
C GLN A 318 -21.45 3.39 -25.06
N PRO A 319 -21.57 4.67 -24.71
CA PRO A 319 -20.55 5.36 -23.94
C PRO A 319 -20.22 4.60 -22.65
N ARG A 320 -18.94 4.51 -22.29
CA ARG A 320 -18.46 3.71 -21.15
C ARG A 320 -17.82 4.59 -20.07
N PRO A 321 -17.82 4.14 -18.79
CA PRO A 321 -17.09 4.84 -17.75
C PRO A 321 -15.58 4.73 -17.99
N LEU A 322 -14.86 5.85 -17.83
CA LEU A 322 -13.41 5.89 -17.94
C LEU A 322 -12.85 6.91 -16.95
N LEU A 323 -11.75 6.56 -16.29
CA LEU A 323 -10.81 7.51 -15.67
C LEU A 323 -9.50 7.43 -16.46
N HIS A 324 -8.93 8.58 -16.78
CA HIS A 324 -7.52 8.68 -17.15
C HIS A 324 -6.78 9.39 -16.00
N LEU A 325 -5.69 8.80 -15.52
CA LEU A 325 -4.84 9.37 -14.48
C LEU A 325 -3.40 9.49 -14.96
N GLU A 326 -2.84 10.69 -14.90
CA GLU A 326 -1.47 10.99 -15.28
C GLU A 326 -0.72 11.67 -14.13
N CYS A 327 0.59 11.45 -14.05
CA CYS A 327 1.50 12.17 -13.16
C CYS A 327 2.64 12.77 -13.96
N PHE A 328 2.94 14.06 -13.74
CA PHE A 328 4.00 14.75 -14.45
C PHE A 328 4.72 15.76 -13.56
N ALA A 329 5.98 16.04 -13.88
CA ALA A 329 6.82 17.01 -13.19
C ALA A 329 7.52 17.90 -14.23
N GLY A 330 8.17 18.97 -13.77
CA GLY A 330 8.95 19.82 -14.65
C GLY A 330 10.30 19.21 -15.05
N ASP A 331 11.05 19.96 -15.84
CA ASP A 331 12.38 19.59 -16.34
C ASP A 331 13.43 19.42 -15.22
N ASP A 332 13.09 19.74 -13.97
CA ASP A 332 13.93 19.52 -12.79
C ASP A 332 13.91 18.07 -12.28
N LEU A 333 13.03 17.21 -12.81
CA LEU A 333 12.91 15.80 -12.41
C LEU A 333 14.24 15.02 -12.53
N PRO A 334 14.97 15.02 -13.67
CA PRO A 334 16.23 14.28 -13.78
C PRO A 334 17.27 14.73 -12.73
N ALA A 335 17.39 16.04 -12.52
CA ALA A 335 18.30 16.60 -11.53
C ALA A 335 17.89 16.24 -10.09
N PHE A 336 16.58 16.21 -9.80
CA PHE A 336 16.06 15.75 -8.53
C PHE A 336 16.34 14.26 -8.30
N LEU A 337 16.13 13.40 -9.30
CA LEU A 337 16.39 11.95 -9.19
C LEU A 337 17.85 11.66 -8.89
N ASN A 338 18.78 12.36 -9.55
CA ASN A 338 20.21 12.23 -9.27
C ASN A 338 20.52 12.61 -7.81
N ARG A 339 20.05 13.77 -7.34
CA ARG A 339 20.20 14.18 -5.93
C ARG A 339 19.54 13.20 -4.96
N SER A 340 18.39 12.64 -5.35
CA SER A 340 17.67 11.65 -4.56
C SER A 340 18.50 10.40 -4.35
N ARG A 341 19.11 9.89 -5.43
CA ARG A 341 20.01 8.72 -5.41
C ARG A 341 21.30 9.00 -4.63
N ASP A 342 21.90 10.18 -4.78
CA ASP A 342 23.06 10.60 -3.98
C ASP A 342 22.74 10.67 -2.49
N ARG A 343 21.58 11.25 -2.13
CA ARG A 343 21.10 11.29 -0.74
C ARG A 343 20.83 9.88 -0.22
N ALA A 344 20.30 8.98 -1.06
CA ALA A 344 19.93 7.63 -0.69
C ALA A 344 21.14 6.79 -0.25
N GLN A 345 22.31 6.99 -0.88
CA GLN A 345 23.57 6.33 -0.49
C GLN A 345 24.04 6.70 0.92
N GLN A 346 23.58 7.83 1.46
CA GLN A 346 23.99 8.36 2.76
C GLN A 346 23.07 7.89 3.89
N LEU A 347 21.92 7.27 3.56
CA LEU A 347 20.91 6.89 4.55
C LEU A 347 21.35 5.63 5.33
N ASP A 348 20.83 5.51 6.54
CA ASP A 348 21.08 4.34 7.40
C ASP A 348 20.58 3.04 6.73
N ALA A 349 21.35 1.96 6.86
CA ALA A 349 21.02 0.65 6.28
C ALA A 349 19.63 0.13 6.70
N LYS A 350 19.10 0.53 7.86
CA LYS A 350 17.74 0.20 8.31
C LYS A 350 16.65 0.80 7.41
N GLN A 351 16.98 1.80 6.61
CA GLN A 351 16.07 2.41 5.63
C GLN A 351 16.07 1.67 4.28
N HIS A 352 16.93 0.65 4.11
CA HIS A 352 16.98 -0.17 2.90
C HIS A 352 15.86 -1.21 2.92
N ASP A 353 14.67 -0.77 2.57
CA ASP A 353 13.42 -1.51 2.70
C ASP A 353 12.82 -1.94 1.35
N ARG A 354 13.57 -1.83 0.25
CA ARG A 354 13.20 -2.28 -1.10
C ARG A 354 14.23 -3.27 -1.65
N LEU A 355 13.84 -4.50 -1.92
CA LEU A 355 14.64 -5.48 -2.65
C LEU A 355 14.47 -5.23 -4.14
N LEU A 356 15.54 -4.79 -4.79
CA LEU A 356 15.63 -4.72 -6.24
C LEU A 356 16.30 -6.00 -6.75
N ILE A 357 15.66 -6.63 -7.73
CA ILE A 357 16.13 -7.80 -8.45
C ILE A 357 16.15 -7.42 -9.92
N GLU A 358 17.33 -7.17 -10.49
CA GLU A 358 17.43 -6.68 -11.86
C GLU A 358 17.31 -7.80 -12.90
N ALA A 359 16.80 -7.45 -14.08
CA ALA A 359 16.83 -8.32 -15.24
C ALA A 359 18.24 -8.87 -15.50
N GLY A 360 18.30 -10.12 -15.94
CA GLY A 360 19.56 -10.83 -16.18
C GLY A 360 20.22 -11.41 -14.93
N VAL A 361 19.60 -11.36 -13.74
CA VAL A 361 20.09 -12.10 -12.55
C VAL A 361 19.94 -13.60 -12.77
N ALA A 362 20.88 -14.39 -12.28
CA ALA A 362 20.78 -15.85 -12.29
C ALA A 362 19.67 -16.36 -11.36
N CYS A 363 18.83 -17.24 -11.89
CA CYS A 363 17.77 -17.95 -11.19
C CYS A 363 18.04 -19.46 -11.21
N TYR A 364 18.13 -20.02 -10.02
CA TYR A 364 18.59 -21.38 -9.76
C TYR A 364 17.42 -22.32 -9.47
N GLN A 365 17.59 -23.59 -9.80
CA GLN A 365 16.62 -24.64 -9.46
C GLN A 365 17.24 -25.61 -8.45
N PRO A 366 16.46 -26.21 -7.54
CA PRO A 366 16.99 -27.25 -6.69
C PRO A 366 17.56 -28.39 -7.54
N GLN A 367 18.78 -28.83 -7.24
CA GLN A 367 19.36 -30.01 -7.87
C GLN A 367 18.51 -31.25 -7.57
N ALA A 368 18.60 -32.26 -8.44
CA ALA A 368 17.99 -33.55 -8.16
C ALA A 368 18.56 -34.14 -6.86
N ALA A 369 17.70 -34.78 -6.06
CA ALA A 369 18.12 -35.50 -4.87
C ALA A 369 19.07 -36.64 -5.25
N ASP A 370 20.21 -36.72 -4.59
CA ASP A 370 21.24 -37.75 -4.78
C ASP A 370 21.20 -38.81 -3.67
N LEU A 371 20.36 -38.62 -2.65
CA LEU A 371 20.15 -39.56 -1.55
C LEU A 371 18.66 -39.88 -1.37
N THR A 372 18.39 -41.10 -0.93
CA THR A 372 17.06 -41.56 -0.52
C THR A 372 17.10 -42.08 0.92
N LEU A 373 16.11 -41.69 1.70
CA LEU A 373 15.81 -42.24 3.02
C LEU A 373 14.61 -43.17 2.93
N SER A 374 14.76 -44.37 3.49
CA SER A 374 13.65 -45.29 3.68
C SER A 374 12.67 -44.77 4.75
N ALA A 375 11.51 -45.43 4.85
CA ALA A 375 10.52 -45.13 5.88
C ALA A 375 11.04 -45.36 7.32
N ASP A 376 12.01 -46.27 7.49
CA ASP A 376 12.59 -46.63 8.79
C ASP A 376 13.78 -45.75 9.19
N ASP A 377 14.38 -45.04 8.23
CA ASP A 377 15.52 -44.17 8.49
C ASP A 377 15.12 -43.02 9.41
N ARG A 378 15.73 -42.95 10.59
CA ARG A 378 15.49 -41.84 11.51
C ARG A 378 16.53 -40.75 11.26
N VAL A 379 16.12 -39.50 11.44
CA VAL A 379 17.01 -38.35 11.31
C VAL A 379 16.81 -37.40 12.48
N VAL A 380 17.86 -36.67 12.83
CA VAL A 380 17.81 -35.57 13.79
C VAL A 380 18.38 -34.32 13.14
N GLU A 381 17.72 -33.19 13.35
CA GLU A 381 18.21 -31.90 12.89
C GLU A 381 19.53 -31.56 13.58
N THR A 382 20.49 -31.08 12.80
CA THR A 382 21.80 -30.64 13.30
C THR A 382 21.69 -29.29 14.01
N THR A 383 22.60 -28.99 14.93
CA THR A 383 22.56 -27.74 15.71
C THR A 383 22.74 -26.51 14.82
N ASP A 384 23.58 -26.62 13.78
CA ASP A 384 23.85 -25.63 12.74
C ASP A 384 22.80 -25.61 11.61
N SER A 385 21.76 -26.45 11.67
CA SER A 385 20.65 -26.36 10.72
C SER A 385 19.95 -25.01 10.83
N PRO A 386 19.63 -24.36 9.68
CA PRO A 386 18.80 -23.17 9.64
C PRO A 386 17.50 -23.37 10.41
N LYS A 387 17.02 -22.34 11.10
CA LYS A 387 15.79 -22.43 11.92
C LYS A 387 14.51 -22.19 11.13
N ARG A 388 14.63 -21.68 9.89
CA ARG A 388 13.53 -21.34 8.99
C ARG A 388 13.87 -21.78 7.58
N GLY A 389 12.85 -21.79 6.71
CA GLY A 389 13.01 -22.11 5.30
C GLY A 389 12.66 -23.55 4.92
N GLN A 390 12.69 -23.81 3.61
CA GLN A 390 12.20 -25.05 3.00
C GLN A 390 13.01 -26.28 3.40
N TRP A 391 14.33 -26.17 3.51
CA TRP A 391 15.21 -27.30 3.82
C TRP A 391 15.79 -27.20 5.23
N ALA A 392 16.11 -28.36 5.79
CA ALA A 392 16.79 -28.52 7.07
C ALA A 392 17.98 -29.45 6.92
N LYS A 393 19.04 -29.16 7.69
CA LYS A 393 20.26 -29.97 7.73
C LYS A 393 20.15 -30.98 8.85
N ALA A 394 20.27 -32.27 8.54
CA ALA A 394 20.05 -33.36 9.47
C ALA A 394 21.18 -34.40 9.40
N ARG A 395 21.21 -35.29 10.39
CA ARG A 395 22.04 -36.51 10.38
C ARG A 395 21.16 -37.73 10.55
N ARG A 396 21.55 -38.84 9.91
CA ARG A 396 20.91 -40.14 10.14
C ARG A 396 21.16 -40.58 11.58
N LEU A 397 20.16 -41.22 12.18
CA LEU A 397 20.24 -41.84 13.49
C LEU A 397 20.43 -43.34 13.30
N VAL A 398 21.49 -43.89 13.90
CA VAL A 398 21.73 -45.33 13.95
C VAL A 398 21.41 -45.85 15.35
N ARG A 399 21.01 -47.12 15.43
CA ARG A 399 20.82 -47.79 16.72
C ARG A 399 22.18 -48.24 17.22
N GLN A 400 22.44 -47.99 18.49
CA GLN A 400 23.63 -48.47 19.18
C GLN A 400 23.23 -49.05 20.53
N ILE A 401 23.81 -50.20 20.86
CA ILE A 401 23.66 -50.82 22.18
C ILE A 401 24.85 -50.38 23.02
N VAL A 402 24.58 -49.77 24.16
CA VAL A 402 25.59 -49.24 25.08
C VAL A 402 25.32 -49.70 26.50
N HIS A 403 26.37 -49.83 27.31
CA HIS A 403 26.19 -50.17 28.71
C HIS A 403 25.62 -48.96 29.46
N LYS A 404 24.71 -49.19 30.43
CA LYS A 404 24.06 -48.13 31.21
C LYS A 404 25.07 -47.24 31.93
N SER A 405 26.22 -47.76 32.32
CA SER A 405 27.29 -46.98 32.98
C SER A 405 27.92 -45.93 32.07
N GLU A 406 27.79 -46.05 30.75
CA GLU A 406 28.29 -45.05 29.79
C GLU A 406 27.29 -43.91 29.56
N LEU A 407 26.08 -44.03 30.11
CA LEU A 407 24.98 -43.08 29.96
C LEU A 407 24.81 -42.25 31.22
N THR A 408 24.68 -40.93 31.07
CA THR A 408 24.39 -40.01 32.16
C THR A 408 23.11 -39.21 31.90
N ASP A 409 22.65 -38.47 32.92
CA ASP A 409 21.60 -37.44 32.79
C ASP A 409 20.32 -37.90 32.09
N TYR A 410 19.78 -39.06 32.50
CA TYR A 410 18.52 -39.54 31.95
C TYR A 410 17.40 -38.54 32.19
N GLN A 411 16.71 -38.12 31.13
CA GLN A 411 15.56 -37.23 31.17
C GLN A 411 14.28 -38.02 30.86
N PRO A 412 13.51 -38.45 31.88
CA PRO A 412 12.36 -39.36 31.68
C PRO A 412 11.29 -38.80 30.76
N LYS A 413 11.02 -37.48 30.84
CA LYS A 413 10.01 -36.80 30.02
C LYS A 413 10.32 -36.87 28.52
N HIS A 414 11.61 -36.84 28.17
CA HIS A 414 12.06 -36.82 26.78
C HIS A 414 12.65 -38.16 26.33
N LYS A 415 12.79 -39.13 27.26
CA LYS A 415 13.48 -40.40 27.05
C LYS A 415 14.86 -40.20 26.42
N THR A 416 15.67 -39.29 26.97
CA THR A 416 17.01 -38.99 26.46
C THR A 416 18.08 -39.23 27.51
N TYR A 417 19.30 -39.53 27.07
CA TYR A 417 20.51 -39.62 27.89
C TYR A 417 21.57 -38.66 27.34
N ARG A 418 22.60 -38.39 28.16
CA ARG A 418 23.91 -37.92 27.68
C ARG A 418 24.81 -39.13 27.40
N TYR A 419 25.47 -39.11 26.25
CA TYR A 419 26.40 -40.14 25.80
C TYR A 419 27.50 -39.45 24.98
N GLN A 420 28.78 -39.63 25.34
CA GLN A 420 29.91 -39.02 24.61
C GLN A 420 29.73 -37.51 24.31
N GLY A 421 29.21 -36.75 25.28
CA GLY A 421 28.99 -35.31 25.16
C GLY A 421 27.71 -34.89 24.39
N GLN A 422 27.06 -35.80 23.66
CA GLN A 422 25.82 -35.54 22.92
C GLN A 422 24.57 -36.01 23.68
N THR A 423 23.42 -35.39 23.38
CA THR A 423 22.11 -35.87 23.84
C THR A 423 21.61 -36.93 22.86
N VAL A 424 21.38 -38.15 23.34
CA VAL A 424 20.92 -39.30 22.56
C VAL A 424 19.52 -39.72 23.00
N SER A 425 18.71 -40.24 22.06
CA SER A 425 17.36 -40.69 22.38
C SER A 425 17.35 -42.17 22.74
N PHE A 426 16.75 -42.52 23.87
CA PHE A 426 16.54 -43.90 24.27
C PHE A 426 15.42 -44.53 23.43
N THR A 427 15.65 -45.72 22.86
CA THR A 427 14.61 -46.37 22.05
C THR A 427 13.47 -46.93 22.90
N GLY A 428 13.70 -47.09 24.21
CA GLY A 428 12.81 -47.81 25.12
C GLY A 428 13.19 -49.27 25.31
N ARG A 429 14.17 -49.79 24.56
CA ARG A 429 14.59 -51.20 24.66
C ARG A 429 15.75 -51.38 25.64
N PHE A 430 15.50 -52.24 26.62
CA PHE A 430 16.50 -52.75 27.57
C PHE A 430 17.07 -54.05 27.02
N ILE A 431 18.40 -54.18 27.03
CA ILE A 431 19.11 -55.31 26.41
C ILE A 431 19.84 -56.12 27.49
N GLY A 432 19.66 -57.44 27.46
CA GLY A 432 20.24 -58.43 28.37
C GLY A 432 21.66 -58.84 27.98
N PRO A 433 22.15 -60.04 28.33
CA PRO A 433 23.49 -60.51 27.96
C PRO A 433 23.68 -60.76 26.46
N SER A 434 22.66 -61.30 25.77
CA SER A 434 22.63 -61.36 24.30
C SER A 434 21.93 -60.12 23.73
N ASP A 435 22.28 -59.72 22.50
CA ASP A 435 21.64 -58.60 21.80
C ASP A 435 20.18 -58.91 21.42
N THR A 436 19.80 -60.19 21.39
CA THR A 436 18.42 -60.65 21.20
C THR A 436 17.58 -60.61 22.48
N ASP A 437 18.20 -60.53 23.65
CA ASP A 437 17.52 -60.53 24.94
C ASP A 437 16.96 -59.13 25.20
N THR A 438 15.73 -58.87 24.76
CA THR A 438 15.17 -57.51 24.83
C THR A 438 13.85 -57.43 25.57
N THR A 439 13.64 -56.35 26.32
CA THR A 439 12.34 -55.99 26.89
C THR A 439 12.13 -54.48 26.79
N THR A 440 10.88 -54.04 26.73
CA THR A 440 10.50 -52.62 26.82
C THR A 440 10.00 -52.23 28.21
N ASP A 441 9.85 -53.21 29.11
CA ASP A 441 9.37 -53.00 30.47
C ASP A 441 10.55 -52.81 31.44
N SER A 442 10.60 -51.64 32.09
CA SER A 442 11.71 -51.25 32.95
C SER A 442 11.81 -52.08 34.24
N GLN A 443 10.68 -52.57 34.76
CA GLN A 443 10.65 -53.40 35.97
C GLN A 443 11.21 -54.79 35.66
N THR A 444 10.81 -55.36 34.54
CA THR A 444 11.31 -56.63 34.00
C THR A 444 12.80 -56.53 33.71
N ALA A 445 13.25 -55.46 33.06
CA ALA A 445 14.67 -55.22 32.81
C ALA A 445 15.48 -55.16 34.11
N THR A 446 14.94 -54.54 35.17
CA THR A 446 15.60 -54.47 36.48
C THR A 446 15.66 -55.85 37.13
N ARG A 447 14.55 -56.61 37.13
CA ARG A 447 14.48 -57.98 37.68
C ARG A 447 15.45 -58.93 36.99
N LEU A 448 15.62 -58.79 35.67
CA LEU A 448 16.50 -59.64 34.87
C LEU A 448 17.95 -59.12 34.78
N GLY A 449 18.29 -58.00 35.43
CA GLY A 449 19.64 -57.44 35.43
C GLY A 449 20.09 -56.88 34.08
N TYR A 450 19.17 -56.41 33.23
CA TYR A 450 19.49 -55.90 31.89
C TYR A 450 20.15 -54.52 32.00
N ASN A 451 21.47 -54.50 31.93
CA ASN A 451 22.30 -53.32 32.13
C ASN A 451 22.69 -52.59 30.83
N ARG A 452 22.21 -53.05 29.66
CA ARG A 452 22.46 -52.38 28.37
C ARG A 452 21.21 -51.66 27.87
N ARG A 453 21.39 -50.61 27.08
CA ARG A 453 20.33 -49.77 26.51
C ARG A 453 20.55 -49.66 25.01
N GLU A 454 19.50 -49.80 24.22
CA GLU A 454 19.53 -49.39 22.83
C GLU A 454 19.18 -47.90 22.72
N ILE A 455 20.05 -47.13 22.07
CA ILE A 455 19.92 -45.69 21.88
C ILE A 455 20.00 -45.33 20.39
N TRP A 456 19.42 -44.20 20.03
CA TRP A 456 19.59 -43.55 18.73
C TRP A 456 20.75 -42.54 18.81
N VAL A 457 21.78 -42.75 18.00
CA VAL A 457 22.97 -41.90 17.93
C VAL A 457 23.06 -41.28 16.55
N ALA A 458 23.36 -39.98 16.47
CA ALA A 458 23.60 -39.31 15.19
C ALA A 458 24.91 -39.82 14.59
N ASN A 459 24.86 -40.40 13.40
CA ASN A 459 26.01 -40.99 12.73
C ASN A 459 26.02 -40.70 11.22
N GLY A 460 27.21 -40.67 10.63
CA GLY A 460 27.43 -40.37 9.23
C GLY A 460 27.45 -38.88 8.88
N ASP A 461 27.60 -38.61 7.60
CA ASP A 461 27.69 -37.24 7.08
C ASP A 461 26.35 -36.50 7.18
N PRO A 462 26.37 -35.17 7.38
CA PRO A 462 25.18 -34.35 7.29
C PRO A 462 24.52 -34.47 5.91
N LEU A 463 23.19 -34.38 5.90
CA LEU A 463 22.37 -34.36 4.69
C LEU A 463 21.30 -33.28 4.80
N TRP A 464 20.71 -32.89 3.68
CA TRP A 464 19.61 -31.95 3.60
C TRP A 464 18.31 -32.66 3.23
N LEU A 465 17.22 -32.17 3.78
CA LEU A 465 15.86 -32.70 3.59
C LEU A 465 14.90 -31.53 3.47
N GLU A 466 13.78 -31.73 2.80
CA GLU A 466 12.65 -30.82 2.99
C GLU A 466 12.22 -30.87 4.46
N ARG A 467 12.09 -29.71 5.09
CA ARG A 467 11.85 -29.58 6.53
C ARG A 467 10.56 -30.27 6.96
N THR A 468 9.55 -30.28 6.09
CA THR A 468 8.26 -30.98 6.30
C THR A 468 8.42 -32.49 6.43
N THR A 469 9.53 -33.06 5.93
CA THR A 469 9.85 -34.51 5.92
C THR A 469 10.79 -34.95 7.03
N LEU A 470 11.19 -34.04 7.93
CA LEU A 470 12.04 -34.36 9.08
C LEU A 470 11.40 -35.40 10.02
N LYS A 471 10.08 -35.34 10.17
CA LYS A 471 9.33 -36.32 10.96
C LYS A 471 9.23 -37.64 10.19
N LEU A 472 9.28 -38.74 10.92
CA LEU A 472 8.96 -40.06 10.39
C LEU A 472 7.55 -40.03 9.79
N GLY A 473 7.43 -40.52 8.56
CA GLY A 473 6.19 -40.60 7.80
C GLY A 473 6.21 -41.83 6.91
N ALA A 474 5.06 -42.16 6.31
CA ALA A 474 4.96 -43.26 5.36
C ALA A 474 5.68 -42.90 4.06
N GLY A 475 6.51 -43.80 3.55
CA GLY A 475 7.16 -43.69 2.23
C GLY A 475 8.62 -43.26 2.25
N GLU A 476 9.23 -43.31 1.06
CA GLU A 476 10.60 -42.85 0.83
C GLU A 476 10.67 -41.32 0.86
N ARG A 477 11.77 -40.79 1.42
CA ARG A 477 12.04 -39.34 1.47
C ARG A 477 13.29 -39.03 0.68
N ARG A 478 13.20 -37.98 -0.14
CA ARG A 478 14.33 -37.45 -0.91
C ARG A 478 15.25 -36.64 -0.01
N ALA A 479 16.55 -36.82 -0.21
CA ALA A 479 17.59 -36.15 0.55
C ALA A 479 18.72 -35.69 -0.37
N TRP A 480 19.51 -34.74 0.10
CA TRP A 480 20.66 -34.21 -0.63
C TRP A 480 21.92 -34.30 0.22
N SER A 481 23.03 -34.75 -0.36
CA SER A 481 24.34 -34.74 0.31
C SER A 481 24.89 -33.32 0.50
N GLN A 482 24.48 -32.40 -0.37
CA GLN A 482 24.81 -30.97 -0.34
C GLN A 482 23.54 -30.11 -0.30
N PHE A 483 23.68 -28.81 -0.05
CA PHE A 483 22.52 -27.92 -0.09
C PHE A 483 21.90 -27.93 -1.51
N PRO A 484 20.57 -28.04 -1.66
CA PRO A 484 19.94 -28.25 -2.97
C PRO A 484 20.13 -27.11 -3.97
N LEU A 485 20.35 -25.88 -3.51
CA LEU A 485 20.61 -24.72 -4.36
C LEU A 485 22.10 -24.41 -4.38
N GLN A 486 22.67 -24.15 -5.56
CA GLN A 486 24.10 -23.89 -5.70
C GLN A 486 24.34 -22.83 -6.76
N THR A 487 25.15 -21.81 -6.45
CA THR A 487 25.49 -20.76 -7.41
C THR A 487 26.41 -21.24 -8.54
N SER A 488 27.03 -22.39 -8.37
CA SER A 488 27.88 -23.08 -9.37
C SER A 488 27.11 -23.89 -10.42
N GLN A 489 25.77 -23.87 -10.40
CA GLN A 489 24.97 -24.56 -11.42
C GLN A 489 25.33 -24.04 -12.83
N PRO A 490 25.53 -24.93 -13.82
CA PRO A 490 25.83 -24.50 -15.17
C PRO A 490 24.59 -23.85 -15.81
N SER A 491 24.79 -22.70 -16.45
CA SER A 491 23.79 -22.00 -17.25
C SER A 491 22.42 -21.83 -16.55
N PRO A 492 22.37 -21.18 -15.37
CA PRO A 492 21.09 -20.89 -14.72
C PRO A 492 20.23 -20.01 -15.65
N LYS A 493 18.91 -20.15 -15.55
CA LYS A 493 18.00 -19.23 -16.23
C LYS A 493 18.24 -17.82 -15.72
N THR A 494 17.97 -16.82 -16.54
CA THR A 494 18.03 -15.43 -16.12
C THR A 494 16.64 -14.83 -15.99
N LEU A 495 16.47 -13.89 -15.08
CA LEU A 495 15.23 -13.13 -14.96
C LEU A 495 15.03 -12.20 -16.16
N ASP A 496 13.84 -12.19 -16.77
CA ASP A 496 13.58 -11.38 -17.97
C ASP A 496 13.35 -9.90 -17.65
N PHE A 497 12.68 -9.59 -16.55
CA PHE A 497 12.29 -8.24 -16.16
C PHE A 497 12.65 -7.96 -14.72
N SER A 498 13.13 -6.73 -14.45
CA SER A 498 13.45 -6.29 -13.09
C SER A 498 12.21 -6.30 -12.20
N GLN A 499 12.38 -6.69 -10.94
CA GLN A 499 11.32 -6.76 -9.94
C GLN A 499 11.74 -6.00 -8.68
N VAL A 500 10.75 -5.37 -8.03
CA VAL A 500 10.95 -4.64 -6.77
C VAL A 500 9.94 -5.09 -5.75
N TYR A 501 10.43 -5.47 -4.57
CA TYR A 501 9.60 -5.86 -3.43
C TYR A 501 9.94 -5.02 -2.22
N SER A 502 8.94 -4.66 -1.41
CA SER A 502 9.19 -4.11 -0.08
C SER A 502 9.61 -5.19 0.91
N ARG A 503 10.34 -4.81 1.96
CA ARG A 503 10.68 -5.72 3.06
C ARG A 503 9.44 -6.33 3.69
N ALA A 504 8.39 -5.53 3.88
CA ALA A 504 7.12 -5.99 4.43
C ALA A 504 6.42 -7.06 3.56
N GLU A 505 6.57 -7.01 2.24
CA GLU A 505 6.08 -8.06 1.33
C GLU A 505 6.94 -9.32 1.44
N VAL A 506 8.27 -9.18 1.35
CA VAL A 506 9.21 -10.31 1.41
C VAL A 506 9.11 -11.07 2.75
N ASP A 507 8.95 -10.37 3.87
CA ASP A 507 8.83 -10.97 5.20
C ASP A 507 7.54 -11.80 5.36
N LYS A 508 6.52 -11.54 4.54
CA LYS A 508 5.25 -12.30 4.49
C LYS A 508 5.30 -13.50 3.56
N TRP A 509 6.39 -13.71 2.81
CA TRP A 509 6.48 -14.85 1.91
C TRP A 509 6.43 -16.16 2.69
N PRO A 510 5.78 -17.21 2.16
CA PRO A 510 5.67 -18.48 2.86
C PRO A 510 7.04 -19.15 3.03
N ALA A 511 7.19 -19.97 4.08
CA ALA A 511 8.47 -20.58 4.45
C ALA A 511 9.07 -21.49 3.34
N ASN A 512 8.23 -22.03 2.45
CA ASN A 512 8.66 -22.82 1.30
C ASN A 512 9.23 -21.98 0.15
N ARG A 513 9.17 -20.64 0.21
CA ARG A 513 9.81 -19.71 -0.73
C ARG A 513 11.07 -19.06 -0.15
N GLN A 514 11.54 -19.56 1.00
CA GLN A 514 12.70 -19.04 1.71
C GLN A 514 13.63 -20.20 2.03
N ALA A 515 14.93 -20.00 1.91
CA ALA A 515 15.92 -20.96 2.39
C ALA A 515 17.19 -20.25 2.83
N GLU A 516 17.99 -20.95 3.65
CA GLU A 516 19.30 -20.52 4.08
C GLU A 516 20.25 -21.71 3.89
N ASP A 517 21.42 -21.46 3.31
CA ASP A 517 22.40 -22.51 3.03
C ASP A 517 23.43 -22.67 4.17
N ASP A 518 24.40 -23.57 3.99
CA ASP A 518 25.48 -23.82 4.95
C ASP A 518 26.46 -22.66 5.12
N ARG A 519 26.43 -21.68 4.21
CA ARG A 519 27.22 -20.44 4.25
C ARG A 519 26.40 -19.26 4.76
N GLN A 520 25.21 -19.52 5.30
CA GLN A 520 24.26 -18.50 5.78
C GLN A 520 23.80 -17.52 4.69
N GLN A 521 23.87 -17.92 3.41
CA GLN A 521 23.28 -17.12 2.33
C GLN A 521 21.77 -17.32 2.32
N THR A 522 21.05 -16.24 2.06
CA THR A 522 19.58 -16.22 1.99
C THR A 522 19.13 -16.43 0.56
N TRP A 523 18.26 -17.40 0.38
CA TRP A 523 17.68 -17.77 -0.91
C TRP A 523 16.18 -17.47 -0.92
N ARG A 524 15.71 -16.92 -2.04
CA ARG A 524 14.33 -16.48 -2.23
C ARG A 524 13.77 -17.07 -3.51
N GLN A 525 12.63 -17.76 -3.43
CA GLN A 525 11.94 -18.24 -4.63
C GLN A 525 11.03 -17.16 -5.18
N LEU A 526 11.20 -16.79 -6.45
CA LEU A 526 10.33 -15.82 -7.13
C LEU A 526 9.03 -16.49 -7.58
N SER A 527 9.16 -17.62 -8.28
CA SER A 527 8.07 -18.54 -8.58
C SER A 527 8.66 -19.94 -8.84
N PRO A 528 7.85 -21.01 -8.85
CA PRO A 528 8.32 -22.34 -9.26
C PRO A 528 8.96 -22.34 -10.66
N GLU A 529 8.39 -21.57 -11.59
CA GLU A 529 8.82 -21.48 -12.99
C GLU A 529 10.11 -20.68 -13.16
N THR A 530 10.22 -19.56 -12.42
CA THR A 530 11.37 -18.65 -12.47
C THR A 530 12.55 -19.25 -11.71
N GLY A 531 12.31 -19.82 -10.53
CA GLY A 531 13.32 -20.39 -9.65
C GLY A 531 13.70 -19.48 -8.49
N TRP A 532 14.91 -19.71 -7.98
CA TRP A 532 15.46 -19.10 -6.76
C TRP A 532 16.57 -18.11 -7.08
N ILE A 533 16.59 -16.99 -6.37
CA ILE A 533 17.72 -16.06 -6.36
C ILE A 533 18.46 -16.15 -5.02
N CYS A 534 19.76 -15.90 -5.04
CA CYS A 534 20.55 -15.70 -3.83
C CYS A 534 20.63 -14.20 -3.54
N GLU A 535 20.32 -13.78 -2.31
CA GLU A 535 20.42 -12.38 -1.91
C GLU A 535 21.88 -11.90 -1.78
N GLN A 536 22.84 -12.82 -1.73
CA GLN A 536 24.26 -12.52 -1.60
C GLN A 536 25.05 -12.98 -2.83
N GLY A 537 26.03 -12.17 -3.24
CA GLY A 537 27.01 -12.54 -4.26
C GLY A 537 26.72 -12.02 -5.67
N ASP A 538 25.47 -11.64 -5.99
CA ASP A 538 25.12 -10.99 -7.26
C ASP A 538 24.74 -9.51 -7.02
N PRO A 539 25.45 -8.52 -7.61
CA PRO A 539 25.12 -7.10 -7.44
C PRO A 539 23.74 -6.70 -7.97
N LYS A 540 23.13 -7.54 -8.83
CA LYS A 540 21.77 -7.36 -9.35
C LYS A 540 20.68 -7.65 -8.32
N VAL A 541 21.03 -8.23 -7.17
CA VAL A 541 20.13 -8.43 -6.04
C VAL A 541 20.59 -7.57 -4.88
N ARG A 542 19.81 -6.55 -4.52
CA ARG A 542 20.21 -5.62 -3.46
C ARG A 542 19.04 -4.97 -2.75
N TRP A 543 19.21 -4.76 -1.45
CA TRP A 543 18.34 -3.92 -0.65
C TRP A 543 18.72 -2.45 -0.83
N GLN A 544 17.76 -1.64 -1.28
CA GLN A 544 17.85 -0.21 -1.48
C GLN A 544 16.81 0.52 -0.64
N THR A 545 17.06 1.79 -0.34
CA THR A 545 15.99 2.67 0.15
C THR A 545 15.05 3.04 -0.99
N LYS A 546 13.80 3.36 -0.66
CA LYS A 546 12.84 4.00 -1.57
C LYS A 546 13.34 5.25 -2.32
N TRP A 547 14.37 5.93 -1.83
CA TRP A 547 15.01 7.10 -2.45
C TRP A 547 16.01 6.79 -3.56
N HIS A 548 16.38 5.52 -3.75
CA HIS A 548 17.12 5.11 -4.94
C HIS A 548 16.23 5.05 -6.19
N TRP A 549 14.90 5.08 -6.00
CA TRP A 549 13.91 4.82 -7.04
C TRP A 549 14.16 3.48 -7.74
N PRO A 550 14.21 2.35 -6.99
CA PRO A 550 14.42 1.03 -7.58
C PRO A 550 13.35 0.73 -8.62
N GLY A 551 13.76 0.26 -9.80
CA GLY A 551 12.86 -0.06 -10.92
C GLY A 551 12.28 1.16 -11.64
N PHE A 552 12.81 2.37 -11.40
CA PHE A 552 12.44 3.57 -12.13
C PHE A 552 13.54 3.98 -13.10
N ASP A 553 13.21 3.91 -14.39
CA ASP A 553 14.10 4.29 -15.49
C ASP A 553 13.56 5.54 -16.20
N LEU A 554 14.48 6.35 -16.74
CA LEU A 554 14.13 7.47 -17.60
C LEU A 554 14.21 7.01 -19.05
N ILE A 555 13.15 7.26 -19.80
CA ILE A 555 13.07 7.02 -21.24
C ILE A 555 12.84 8.37 -21.91
N GLU A 556 13.65 8.68 -22.92
CA GLU A 556 13.46 9.84 -23.78
C GLU A 556 12.89 9.36 -25.11
N GLU A 557 11.79 9.96 -25.54
CA GLU A 557 11.16 9.70 -26.84
C GLU A 557 11.38 10.92 -27.75
N HIS A 558 11.92 10.67 -28.94
CA HIS A 558 12.28 11.72 -29.90
C HIS A 558 11.41 11.70 -31.16
N SER A 559 10.60 10.65 -31.35
CA SER A 559 9.70 10.50 -32.49
C SER A 559 8.56 11.51 -32.39
N SER A 560 8.24 12.10 -33.53
CA SER A 560 7.03 12.91 -33.71
C SER A 560 5.76 12.04 -33.64
N ALA A 561 4.63 12.68 -33.34
CA ALA A 561 3.33 12.03 -33.40
C ALA A 561 3.02 11.44 -34.80
N ALA A 562 3.53 12.08 -35.85
CA ALA A 562 3.40 11.60 -37.23
C ALA A 562 4.17 10.28 -37.44
N GLU A 563 5.42 10.19 -37.00
CA GLU A 563 6.22 8.96 -37.10
C GLU A 563 5.61 7.80 -36.29
N GLN A 564 5.08 8.11 -35.10
CA GLN A 564 4.39 7.12 -34.26
C GLN A 564 3.11 6.61 -34.94
N TYR A 565 2.36 7.50 -35.59
CA TYR A 565 1.15 7.14 -36.34
C TYR A 565 1.47 6.35 -37.61
N SER A 566 2.47 6.77 -38.38
CA SER A 566 3.00 6.06 -39.54
C SER A 566 3.39 4.61 -39.21
N ARG A 567 4.16 4.42 -38.13
CA ARG A 567 4.50 3.07 -37.64
C ARG A 567 3.27 2.23 -37.32
N GLN A 568 2.22 2.84 -36.77
CA GLN A 568 0.98 2.13 -36.45
C GLN A 568 0.22 1.74 -37.72
N LEU A 569 0.15 2.62 -38.72
CA LEU A 569 -0.42 2.31 -40.03
C LEU A 569 0.34 1.16 -40.70
N ASP A 570 1.67 1.16 -40.66
CA ASP A 570 2.50 0.09 -41.19
C ASP A 570 2.22 -1.24 -40.50
N LYS A 571 2.19 -1.25 -39.15
CA LYS A 571 1.82 -2.44 -38.36
C LYS A 571 0.43 -2.99 -38.71
N GLN A 572 -0.49 -2.13 -39.12
CA GLN A 572 -1.85 -2.50 -39.54
C GLN A 572 -1.94 -2.89 -41.03
N GLY A 573 -0.84 -2.80 -41.78
CA GLY A 573 -0.80 -3.01 -43.23
C GLY A 573 -1.56 -1.93 -44.02
N GLN A 574 -1.71 -0.74 -43.42
CA GLN A 574 -2.47 0.39 -43.95
C GLN A 574 -1.59 1.55 -44.40
N ALA A 575 -0.28 1.49 -44.14
CA ALA A 575 0.65 2.49 -44.63
C ALA A 575 0.84 2.35 -46.15
N SER A 576 0.82 3.47 -46.86
CA SER A 576 1.38 3.52 -48.21
C SER A 576 2.90 3.32 -48.17
N SER A 577 3.52 3.04 -49.32
CA SER A 577 4.98 2.91 -49.43
C SER A 577 5.77 4.18 -49.09
N THR A 578 5.09 5.31 -48.87
CA THR A 578 5.71 6.58 -48.45
C THR A 578 5.49 6.83 -46.94
N GLU A 579 4.52 6.14 -46.34
CA GLU A 579 4.17 6.22 -44.91
C GLU A 579 4.80 5.09 -44.10
N ALA A 580 5.15 3.96 -44.73
CA ALA A 580 5.96 2.86 -44.19
C ALA A 580 7.45 3.16 -44.36
#